data_AF-A0A7S0EHC2-F1
#
_entry.id   AF-A0A7S0EHC2-F1
#
_cell.length_a   1.000
_cell.length_b   1.000
_cell.length_c   1.000
_cell.angle_alpha   90.00
_cell.angle_beta   90.00
_cell.angle_gamma   90.00
#
_symmetry.space_group_name_H-M   'P 1'
#
loop_
_entity.id
_entity.type
_entity.pdbx_description
1 polymer ?
#
loop_
_entity_poly.entity_id
_entity_poly.type
_entity_poly.pdbx_seq_one_letter_code
_entity_poly.pdbx_strand_id
1 'polypeptide(L)'
;MVSDELGRLAQAYSVSEVELGELGAAGVAINIGEAVSLSMEHERRVGLLLSAACSEVLAGLPTSLAEDEAALLQLQGNTGRGAQALHSRLSRKRCLAASRDACDDWAARPTATASLRRPWKVIIRTSG
;
A
#
# COMPACT_ATOMS: atom_id res chain seq x y z
N MET A 1 -4.95 13.31 -3.96
CA MET A 1 -6.11 12.83 -4.73
C MET A 1 -5.89 11.48 -5.42
N VAL A 2 -4.68 10.88 -5.38
CA VAL A 2 -4.31 9.64 -6.12
C VAL A 2 -4.72 8.33 -5.40
N SER A 3 -5.10 8.38 -4.13
CA SER A 3 -5.33 7.20 -3.27
C SER A 3 -6.49 6.30 -3.70
N ASP A 4 -7.60 6.89 -4.15
CA ASP A 4 -8.84 6.11 -4.36
C ASP A 4 -8.82 5.31 -5.68
N GLU A 5 -8.05 5.75 -6.68
CA GLU A 5 -7.91 5.09 -7.98
C GLU A 5 -7.03 3.85 -7.91
N LEU A 6 -5.92 3.91 -7.16
CA LEU A 6 -5.06 2.74 -6.94
C LEU A 6 -5.80 1.63 -6.19
N GLY A 7 -6.58 1.99 -5.16
CA GLY A 7 -7.41 1.03 -4.43
C GLY A 7 -8.47 0.36 -5.33
N ARG A 8 -9.11 1.13 -6.21
CA ARG A 8 -10.05 0.61 -7.22
C ARG A 8 -9.37 -0.36 -8.18
N LEU A 9 -8.20 0.01 -8.69
CA LEU A 9 -7.44 -0.85 -9.61
C LEU A 9 -7.04 -2.16 -8.93
N ALA A 10 -6.53 -2.09 -7.69
CA ALA A 10 -6.12 -3.27 -6.94
C ALA A 10 -7.30 -4.19 -6.62
N GLN A 11 -8.47 -3.63 -6.30
CA GLN A 11 -9.72 -4.39 -6.18
C GLN A 11 -10.08 -5.09 -7.49
N ALA A 12 -10.14 -4.35 -8.60
CA ALA A 12 -10.48 -4.93 -9.90
C ALA A 12 -9.52 -6.06 -10.31
N TYR A 13 -8.22 -5.88 -10.07
CA TYR A 13 -7.20 -6.87 -10.39
C TYR A 13 -7.25 -8.13 -9.51
N SER A 14 -7.88 -8.04 -8.34
CA SER A 14 -7.92 -9.12 -7.35
C SER A 14 -9.21 -9.94 -7.37
N VAL A 15 -10.13 -9.66 -8.30
CA VAL A 15 -11.35 -10.47 -8.49
C VAL A 15 -10.97 -11.83 -9.07
N SER A 16 -11.42 -12.91 -8.46
CA SER A 16 -11.17 -14.27 -8.99
C SER A 16 -12.15 -14.63 -10.12
N GLU A 17 -11.79 -15.59 -10.96
CA GLU A 17 -12.70 -16.10 -12.01
C GLU A 17 -14.00 -16.68 -11.41
N VAL A 18 -13.90 -17.29 -10.22
CA VAL A 18 -15.07 -17.83 -9.50
C VAL A 18 -16.00 -16.68 -9.08
N GLU A 19 -15.46 -15.62 -8.48
CA GLU A 19 -16.25 -14.43 -8.10
C GLU A 19 -16.87 -13.75 -9.32
N LEU A 20 -16.14 -13.66 -10.45
CA LEU A 20 -16.68 -13.16 -11.70
C LEU A 20 -17.84 -14.04 -12.22
N GLY A 21 -17.70 -15.36 -12.13
CA GLY A 21 -18.73 -16.31 -12.52
C GLY A 21 -19.99 -16.24 -11.66
N GLU A 22 -19.83 -16.13 -10.34
CA GLU A 22 -20.94 -15.98 -9.39
C GLU A 22 -21.70 -14.67 -9.61
N LEU A 23 -20.99 -13.56 -9.81
CA LEU A 23 -21.59 -12.25 -10.09
C LEU A 23 -22.29 -12.24 -11.45
N GLY A 24 -21.69 -12.86 -12.46
CA GLY A 24 -22.27 -13.03 -13.78
C GLY A 24 -23.56 -13.86 -13.76
N ALA A 25 -23.56 -14.99 -13.03
CA ALA A 25 -24.74 -15.84 -12.87
C ALA A 25 -25.86 -15.16 -12.08
N ALA A 26 -25.50 -14.31 -11.10
CA ALA A 26 -26.45 -13.51 -10.34
C ALA A 26 -27.00 -12.29 -11.10
N GLY A 27 -26.41 -11.94 -12.26
CA GLY A 27 -26.77 -10.74 -13.01
C GLY A 27 -26.41 -9.43 -12.27
N VAL A 28 -25.41 -9.49 -11.38
CA VAL A 28 -25.02 -8.38 -10.51
C VAL A 28 -23.80 -7.66 -11.08
N ALA A 29 -23.84 -6.32 -11.10
CA ALA A 29 -22.71 -5.50 -11.50
C ALA A 29 -21.63 -5.46 -10.40
N ILE A 30 -20.35 -5.44 -10.80
CA ILE A 30 -19.23 -5.34 -9.87
C ILE A 30 -19.02 -3.88 -9.45
N ASN A 31 -19.28 -3.58 -8.18
CA ASN A 31 -19.05 -2.25 -7.63
C ASN A 31 -17.61 -2.08 -7.13
N ILE A 32 -16.68 -1.87 -8.06
CA ILE A 32 -15.28 -1.56 -7.74
C ILE A 32 -15.17 -0.18 -7.08
N GLY A 33 -14.45 -0.10 -5.97
CA GLY A 33 -14.19 1.17 -5.28
C GLY A 33 -15.22 1.59 -4.24
N GLU A 34 -16.29 0.83 -4.04
CA GLU A 34 -17.26 1.07 -2.97
C GLU A 34 -16.76 0.54 -1.62
N ALA A 35 -17.43 0.95 -0.53
CA ALA A 35 -17.02 0.61 0.84
C ALA A 35 -17.31 -0.85 1.21
N VAL A 36 -18.08 -1.55 0.38
CA VAL A 36 -18.45 -2.95 0.57
C VAL A 36 -17.51 -3.78 -0.30
N SER A 37 -16.73 -4.63 0.33
CA SER A 37 -15.84 -5.55 -0.38
C SER A 37 -16.63 -6.73 -0.92
N LEU A 38 -16.15 -7.33 -2.02
CA LEU A 38 -16.79 -8.50 -2.63
C LEU A 38 -16.81 -9.71 -1.70
N SER A 39 -15.69 -9.97 -1.01
CA SER A 39 -15.55 -11.03 0.00
C SER A 39 -14.35 -10.74 0.92
N MET A 40 -14.25 -11.42 2.06
CA MET A 40 -13.04 -11.33 2.91
C MET A 40 -11.79 -11.85 2.19
N GLU A 41 -11.96 -12.90 1.38
CA GLU A 41 -10.86 -13.49 0.62
C GLU A 41 -10.41 -12.57 -0.52
N HIS A 42 -11.35 -11.82 -1.12
CA HIS A 42 -11.05 -10.73 -2.03
C HIS A 42 -10.22 -9.63 -1.35
N GLU A 43 -10.64 -9.14 -0.18
CA GLU A 43 -9.87 -8.14 0.59
C GLU A 43 -8.45 -8.62 0.89
N ARG A 44 -8.32 -9.89 1.31
CA ARG A 44 -7.02 -10.50 1.58
C ARG A 44 -6.12 -10.46 0.35
N ARG A 45 -6.63 -10.84 -0.83
CA ARG A 45 -5.85 -10.76 -2.09
C ARG A 45 -5.42 -9.34 -2.42
N VAL A 46 -6.29 -8.35 -2.23
CA VAL A 46 -5.94 -6.93 -2.45
C VAL A 46 -4.82 -6.49 -1.51
N GLY A 47 -4.91 -6.82 -0.21
CA GLY A 47 -3.86 -6.52 0.77
C GLY A 47 -2.52 -7.17 0.41
N LEU A 48 -2.53 -8.45 0.03
CA LEU A 48 -1.32 -9.17 -0.40
C LEU A 48 -0.70 -8.58 -1.67
N LEU A 49 -1.52 -8.22 -2.67
CA LEU A 49 -1.07 -7.57 -3.91
C LEU A 49 -0.34 -6.26 -3.62
N LEU A 50 -0.93 -5.41 -2.79
CA LEU A 50 -0.35 -4.11 -2.44
C LEU A 50 0.91 -4.25 -1.57
N SER A 51 0.94 -5.21 -0.65
CA SER A 51 2.12 -5.53 0.14
C SER A 51 3.28 -6.02 -0.74
N ALA A 52 2.99 -6.92 -1.68
CA ALA A 52 3.97 -7.41 -2.65
C ALA A 52 4.55 -6.26 -3.48
N ALA A 53 3.70 -5.39 -4.02
CA ALA A 53 4.15 -4.22 -4.79
C ALA A 53 5.05 -3.29 -3.97
N CYS A 54 4.71 -3.02 -2.70
CA CYS A 54 5.58 -2.23 -1.83
C CYS A 54 6.94 -2.92 -1.58
N SER A 55 6.92 -4.24 -1.40
CA SER A 55 8.13 -5.05 -1.19
C SER A 55 9.04 -5.06 -2.42
N GLU A 56 8.48 -5.20 -3.62
CA GLU A 56 9.22 -5.12 -4.88
C GLU A 56 9.88 -3.75 -5.07
N VAL A 57 9.15 -2.66 -4.80
CA VAL A 57 9.70 -1.31 -4.88
C VAL A 57 10.84 -1.13 -3.87
N LEU A 58 10.69 -1.60 -2.63
CA LEU A 58 11.73 -1.53 -1.62
C LEU A 58 12.98 -2.34 -1.99
N ALA A 59 12.79 -3.55 -2.54
CA ALA A 59 13.88 -4.43 -2.96
C ALA A 59 14.66 -3.88 -4.17
N GLY A 60 14.01 -3.08 -5.02
CA GLY A 60 14.65 -2.41 -6.15
C GLY A 60 15.48 -1.17 -5.79
N LEU A 61 15.50 -0.74 -4.52
CA LEU A 61 16.26 0.44 -4.11
C LEU A 61 17.74 0.11 -3.90
N PRO A 62 18.65 1.04 -4.23
CA PRO A 62 20.10 0.79 -4.16
C PRO A 62 20.66 0.64 -2.74
N THR A 63 19.89 1.01 -1.73
CA THR A 63 20.26 0.84 -0.32
C THR A 63 19.04 0.40 0.48
N SER A 64 19.26 -0.25 1.62
CA SER A 64 18.22 -0.62 2.56
C SER A 64 17.81 0.56 3.47
N LEU A 65 16.78 0.35 4.30
CA LEU A 65 16.42 1.28 5.37
C LEU A 65 17.54 1.38 6.41
N ALA A 66 18.06 0.23 6.86
CA ALA A 66 19.10 0.16 7.87
C ALA A 66 20.39 0.86 7.43
N GLU A 67 20.79 0.69 6.16
CA GLU A 67 21.96 1.37 5.59
C GLU A 67 21.80 2.89 5.59
N ASP A 68 20.62 3.40 5.21
CA ASP A 68 20.38 4.83 5.22
C ASP A 68 20.30 5.41 6.64
N GLU A 69 19.72 4.66 7.58
CA GLU A 69 19.67 5.05 9.00
C GLU A 69 21.08 5.12 9.60
N ALA A 70 21.93 4.14 9.29
CA ALA A 70 23.34 4.16 9.68
C ALA A 70 24.09 5.34 9.05
N ALA A 71 23.87 5.61 7.75
CA ALA A 71 24.47 6.76 7.07
C ALA A 71 24.03 8.09 7.67
N LEU A 72 22.77 8.19 8.14
CA LEU A 72 22.27 9.39 8.78
C LEU A 72 22.94 9.65 10.14
N LEU A 73 23.20 8.60 10.91
CA LEU A 73 23.93 8.70 12.18
C LEU A 73 25.38 9.18 11.98
N GLN A 74 26.01 8.87 10.85
CA GLN A 74 27.36 9.35 10.51
C GLN A 74 27.39 10.82 10.08
N LEU A 75 26.24 11.40 9.71
CA LEU A 75 26.10 12.78 9.25
C LEU A 75 25.63 13.74 10.36
N GLN A 76 25.70 13.35 11.63
CA GLN A 76 25.29 14.20 12.75
C GLN A 76 25.96 15.58 12.69
N GLY A 77 25.13 16.63 12.61
CA GLY A 77 25.58 18.03 12.51
C GLY A 77 25.77 18.56 11.08
N ASN A 78 25.65 17.72 10.06
CA ASN A 78 25.75 18.13 8.65
C ASN A 78 24.35 18.43 8.08
N THR A 79 24.10 19.68 7.67
CA THR A 79 22.84 20.14 7.05
C THR A 79 22.96 20.40 5.55
N GLY A 80 24.07 19.97 4.93
CA GLY A 80 24.31 20.15 3.50
C GLY A 80 23.30 19.40 2.62
N ARG A 81 23.32 19.69 1.31
CA ARG A 81 22.41 19.08 0.32
C ARG A 81 22.44 17.54 0.33
N GLY A 82 23.60 16.94 0.63
CA GLY A 82 23.74 15.49 0.77
C GLY A 82 22.91 14.91 1.92
N ALA A 83 22.86 15.60 3.06
CA ALA A 83 22.03 15.20 4.20
C ALA A 83 20.53 15.35 3.88
N GLN A 84 20.13 16.42 3.19
CA GLN A 84 18.73 16.61 2.75
C GLN A 84 18.26 15.51 1.77
N ALA A 85 19.13 15.11 0.83
CA ALA A 85 18.84 14.02 -0.09
C ALA A 85 18.68 12.68 0.65
N LEU A 86 19.54 12.40 1.64
CA LEU A 86 19.45 11.22 2.48
C LEU A 86 18.15 11.20 3.31
N HIS A 87 17.79 12.33 3.94
CA HIS A 87 16.52 12.45 4.69
C HIS A 87 15.31 12.19 3.81
N SER A 88 15.30 12.74 2.59
CA SER A 88 14.21 12.55 1.63
C SER A 88 14.11 11.08 1.18
N ARG A 89 15.24 10.41 0.93
CA ARG A 89 15.29 8.99 0.60
C ARG A 89 14.76 8.13 1.75
N LEU A 90 15.19 8.39 2.98
CA LEU A 90 14.72 7.72 4.20
C LEU A 90 13.22 7.88 4.40
N SER A 91 12.71 9.11 4.27
CA SER A 91 11.28 9.39 4.43
C SER A 91 10.44 8.57 3.47
N ARG A 92 10.83 8.50 2.19
CA ARG A 92 10.12 7.70 1.17
C ARG A 92 10.16 6.20 1.49
N LYS A 93 11.32 5.67 1.90
CA LYS A 93 11.44 4.26 2.30
C LYS A 93 10.59 3.92 3.53
N ARG A 94 10.59 4.78 4.54
CA ARG A 94 9.76 4.61 5.74
C ARG A 94 8.27 4.64 5.39
N CYS A 95 7.87 5.55 4.49
CA CYS A 95 6.50 5.60 3.99
C CYS A 95 6.11 4.28 3.30
N LEU A 96 6.96 3.76 2.40
CA LEU A 96 6.70 2.49 1.72
C LEU A 96 6.66 1.29 2.67
N ALA A 97 7.57 1.23 3.65
CA ALA A 97 7.57 0.17 4.66
C ALA A 97 6.30 0.21 5.52
N ALA A 98 5.90 1.39 5.99
CA ALA A 98 4.65 1.56 6.73
C ALA A 98 3.42 1.19 5.90
N SER A 99 3.42 1.51 4.60
CA SER A 99 2.34 1.10 3.69
C SER A 99 2.28 -0.41 3.51
N ARG A 100 3.44 -1.08 3.33
CA ARG A 100 3.51 -2.55 3.27
C ARG A 100 2.95 -3.18 4.54
N ASP A 101 3.43 -2.76 5.70
CA ASP A 101 3.03 -3.32 6.98
C ASP A 101 1.53 -3.15 7.22
N ALA A 102 0.96 -1.99 6.84
CA ALA A 102 -0.49 -1.77 6.89
C ALA A 102 -1.28 -2.68 5.93
N CYS A 103 -0.71 -3.03 4.77
CA CYS A 103 -1.33 -3.97 3.83
C CYS A 103 -1.26 -5.41 4.35
N ASP A 104 -0.14 -5.82 4.96
CA ASP A 104 0.01 -7.12 5.62
C ASP A 104 -0.99 -7.28 6.77
N ASP A 105 -1.13 -6.25 7.60
CA ASP A 105 -2.10 -6.20 8.70
C ASP A 105 -3.54 -6.36 8.21
N TRP A 106 -3.87 -5.72 7.08
CA TRP A 106 -5.18 -5.83 6.46
C TRP A 106 -5.40 -7.22 5.87
N ALA A 107 -4.41 -7.80 5.18
CA ALA A 107 -4.49 -9.15 4.64
C ALA A 107 -4.66 -10.21 5.74
N ALA A 108 -4.05 -9.99 6.91
CA ALA A 108 -4.19 -10.88 8.06
C ALA A 108 -5.57 -10.76 8.73
N ARG A 109 -6.21 -9.59 8.64
CA ARG A 109 -7.48 -9.27 9.29
C ARG A 109 -8.44 -8.54 8.33
N PRO A 110 -8.93 -9.22 7.27
CA PRO A 110 -9.92 -8.65 6.36
C PRO A 110 -11.23 -8.44 7.13
N THR A 111 -11.85 -7.27 7.01
CA THR A 111 -13.03 -6.94 7.85
C THR A 111 -14.37 -7.08 7.12
N ALA A 112 -14.38 -7.42 5.82
CA ALA A 112 -15.54 -7.54 4.90
C ALA A 112 -16.36 -6.25 4.71
N THR A 113 -16.49 -5.48 5.79
CA THR A 113 -16.96 -4.13 5.88
C THR A 113 -15.70 -3.28 6.03
N ALA A 114 -15.38 -2.44 5.05
CA ALA A 114 -14.40 -1.39 5.25
C ALA A 114 -14.85 -0.56 6.45
N SER A 115 -14.31 -0.81 7.65
CA SER A 115 -14.63 -0.04 8.84
C SER A 115 -14.00 1.35 8.71
N LEU A 116 -14.65 2.21 7.92
CA LEU A 116 -14.53 3.66 7.83
C LEU A 116 -13.13 4.27 7.58
N ARG A 117 -12.06 3.46 7.49
CA ARG A 117 -10.69 3.88 7.16
C ARG A 117 -10.05 2.83 6.27
N ARG A 118 -10.15 3.06 4.96
CA ARG A 118 -9.44 2.27 3.95
C ARG A 118 -7.93 2.38 4.20
N PRO A 119 -7.16 1.29 4.29
CA PRO A 119 -5.73 1.36 4.58
C PRO A 119 -4.92 2.09 3.49
N TRP A 120 -5.41 2.14 2.25
CA TRP A 120 -4.79 2.97 1.19
C TRP A 120 -5.16 4.46 1.28
N LYS A 121 -6.18 4.84 2.08
CA LYS A 121 -6.48 6.24 2.44
C LYS A 121 -5.52 6.79 3.50
N VAL A 122 -4.41 6.11 3.80
CA VAL A 122 -3.28 6.75 4.47
C VAL A 122 -2.91 7.98 3.64
N ILE A 123 -3.22 9.13 4.21
CA ILE A 123 -3.02 10.44 3.59
C ILE A 123 -1.52 10.55 3.31
N ILE A 124 -1.11 10.31 2.07
CA ILE A 124 0.16 10.80 1.55
C ILE A 124 0.03 12.32 1.55
N ARG A 125 0.24 12.94 2.72
CA ARG A 125 0.54 14.36 2.80
C ARG A 125 1.90 14.48 2.14
N THR A 126 1.90 14.79 0.86
CA THR A 126 3.04 15.46 0.23
C THR A 126 3.18 16.79 0.98
N SER A 127 3.96 16.80 2.06
CA SER A 127 4.39 18.04 2.69
C SER A 127 5.05 18.89 1.60
N GLY A 128 4.53 20.12 1.44
CA GLY A 128 5.20 21.18 0.69
C GLY A 128 6.39 21.75 1.45
#